data_AF-A0A938MV00-F1
#
_entry.id   AF-A0A938MV00-F1
#
_cell.length_a   1.000
_cell.length_b   1.000
_cell.length_c   1.000
_cell.angle_alpha   90.00
_cell.angle_beta   90.00
_cell.angle_gamma   90.00
#
_symmetry.space_group_name_H-M   'P 1'
#
loop_
_entity.id
_entity.type
_entity.pdbx_description
1 polymer ?
#
loop_
_entity_poly.entity_id
_entity_poly.type
_entity_poly.pdbx_seq_one_letter_code
_entity_poly.pdbx_strand_id
1 'polypeptide(L)'
;MQCPSCQFENMPGTINCGRCGAQLRLASATMDVNPPRASARAKRWRQWFPWYRLAAEARGTLGRVTTVLHWDFDWDRLPRGVLARLVVPGWPQRYLGHLGRGRIMLRLYVALLAVGLLFIGTTLGAWALGAAVAVHFSSALDALWPFGRGWRTRLVVSVASCAVLFTILYAPVAWAATRVVGVRRMTLDAEPLRAGDVILFLPGGSPDVGDTVLYQIEPGRVQTHTVTGYQALYYFGGEFIDRIVAGPGQTVTWERQEVLVDGQRSLRQPLHPASAHADVQFTVPAGCYGILPTVLPEGAPGFPPDVLRAASIVPAQRIVGTILLRRRSFWRWGRL
;
A
#
# COMPACT_ATOMS: atom_id res chain seq x y z
N MET A 1 -29.02 -24.81 -44.42
CA MET A 1 -29.44 -25.92 -45.31
C MET A 1 -30.95 -26.00 -45.26
N GLN A 2 -31.66 -25.68 -46.34
CA GLN A 2 -33.13 -25.76 -46.33
C GLN A 2 -33.62 -27.21 -46.31
N CYS A 3 -34.68 -27.47 -45.54
CA CYS A 3 -35.41 -28.73 -45.60
C CYS A 3 -36.24 -28.80 -46.90
N PRO A 4 -36.12 -29.85 -47.73
CA PRO A 4 -36.93 -29.95 -48.95
C PRO A 4 -38.43 -30.05 -48.68
N SER A 5 -38.84 -30.59 -47.51
CA SER A 5 -40.24 -30.80 -47.15
C SER A 5 -40.95 -29.56 -46.57
N CYS A 6 -40.23 -28.56 -46.07
CA CYS A 6 -40.84 -27.38 -45.40
C CYS A 6 -40.05 -26.06 -45.53
N GLN A 7 -39.00 -26.05 -46.36
CA GLN A 7 -38.10 -24.92 -46.64
C GLN A 7 -37.45 -24.22 -45.43
N PHE A 8 -37.55 -24.81 -44.23
CA PHE A 8 -36.90 -24.31 -43.03
C PHE A 8 -35.37 -24.41 -43.12
N GLU A 9 -34.66 -23.33 -42.82
CA GLU A 9 -33.19 -23.32 -42.78
C GLU A 9 -32.67 -24.01 -41.52
N ASN A 10 -32.15 -25.22 -41.70
CA ASN A 10 -31.48 -25.97 -40.65
C ASN A 10 -29.98 -25.66 -40.60
N MET A 11 -29.43 -25.73 -39.39
CA MET A 11 -28.01 -25.55 -39.12
C MET A 11 -27.18 -26.67 -39.80
N PRO A 12 -26.03 -26.35 -40.43
CA PRO A 12 -25.20 -27.38 -41.08
C PRO A 12 -24.84 -28.54 -40.13
N GLY A 13 -25.01 -29.77 -40.60
CA GLY A 13 -24.72 -30.99 -39.84
C GLY A 13 -25.91 -31.61 -39.07
N THR A 14 -27.08 -30.96 -39.02
CA THR A 14 -28.29 -31.60 -38.46
C THR A 14 -28.83 -32.69 -39.39
N ILE A 15 -29.07 -33.89 -38.86
CA ILE A 15 -29.53 -35.05 -39.65
C ILE A 15 -31.03 -34.97 -39.97
N ASN A 16 -31.82 -34.36 -39.09
CA ASN A 16 -33.27 -34.21 -39.20
C ASN A 16 -33.64 -32.72 -39.16
N CYS A 17 -34.74 -32.33 -39.82
CA CYS A 17 -35.26 -30.97 -39.81
C CYS A 17 -35.85 -30.61 -38.43
N GLY A 18 -35.31 -29.57 -37.78
CA GLY A 18 -35.77 -29.13 -36.46
C GLY A 18 -37.22 -28.66 -36.42
N ARG A 19 -37.82 -28.26 -37.56
CA ARG A 19 -39.21 -27.82 -37.64
C ARG A 19 -40.22 -28.95 -37.93
N CYS A 20 -39.84 -29.99 -38.66
CA CYS A 20 -40.79 -31.00 -39.16
C CYS A 20 -40.32 -32.46 -39.09
N GLY A 21 -39.19 -32.75 -38.44
CA GLY A 21 -38.65 -34.11 -38.23
C GLY A 21 -38.08 -34.81 -39.46
N ALA A 22 -38.43 -34.39 -40.68
CA ALA A 22 -37.98 -35.01 -41.93
C ALA A 22 -36.45 -35.13 -42.02
N GLN A 23 -35.95 -36.31 -42.43
CA GLN A 23 -34.51 -36.53 -42.63
C GLN A 23 -33.97 -35.63 -43.74
N LEU A 24 -32.86 -34.95 -43.46
CA LEU A 24 -32.13 -34.09 -44.39
C LEU A 24 -31.10 -34.91 -45.21
N ARG A 25 -31.34 -36.22 -45.39
CA ARG A 25 -30.50 -37.13 -46.16
C ARG A 25 -30.78 -37.03 -47.66
N LEU A 26 -30.39 -35.91 -48.25
CA LEU A 26 -30.31 -35.73 -49.70
C LEU A 26 -28.90 -35.30 -50.09
N ALA A 27 -28.29 -36.08 -50.98
CA ALA A 27 -26.92 -35.96 -51.48
C ALA A 27 -25.83 -35.77 -50.40
N SER A 28 -25.11 -36.84 -50.08
CA SER A 28 -23.85 -36.77 -49.34
C SER A 28 -22.74 -36.15 -50.22
N ALA A 29 -22.86 -34.86 -50.50
CA ALA A 29 -21.69 -34.02 -50.73
C ALA A 29 -20.87 -34.08 -49.45
N THR A 30 -19.88 -34.97 -49.43
CA THR A 30 -18.88 -35.03 -48.36
C THR A 30 -18.08 -33.74 -48.40
N MET A 31 -18.57 -32.72 -47.70
CA MET A 31 -17.73 -31.63 -47.22
C MET A 31 -16.60 -32.31 -46.44
N ASP A 32 -15.42 -32.35 -47.04
CA ASP A 32 -14.22 -32.87 -46.40
C ASP A 32 -13.79 -31.89 -45.32
N VAL A 33 -14.49 -31.93 -44.19
CA VAL A 33 -14.12 -31.25 -42.96
C VAL A 33 -12.94 -32.02 -42.38
N ASN A 34 -11.80 -31.87 -43.05
CA ASN A 34 -10.47 -32.19 -42.57
C ASN A 34 -10.01 -30.98 -41.73
N PRO A 35 -10.31 -30.91 -40.40
CA PRO A 35 -9.80 -29.82 -39.58
C PRO A 35 -8.28 -29.85 -39.67
N PRO A 36 -7.59 -28.71 -39.86
CA PRO A 36 -6.19 -28.66 -40.25
C PRO A 36 -5.32 -29.46 -39.26
N ARG A 37 -4.93 -30.68 -39.67
CA ARG A 37 -4.24 -31.64 -38.80
C ARG A 37 -2.85 -31.10 -38.51
N ALA A 38 -2.68 -30.55 -37.30
CA ALA A 38 -1.39 -30.06 -36.82
C ALA A 38 -0.30 -31.11 -37.05
N SER A 39 0.74 -30.73 -37.78
CA SER A 39 1.77 -31.64 -38.29
C SER A 39 2.44 -32.45 -37.18
N ALA A 40 3.01 -33.61 -37.52
CA ALA A 40 3.69 -34.46 -36.55
C ALA A 40 4.79 -33.72 -35.76
N ARG A 41 5.49 -32.77 -36.42
CA ARG A 41 6.48 -31.89 -35.80
C ARG A 41 5.85 -30.95 -34.77
N ALA A 42 4.69 -30.34 -35.09
CA ALA A 42 3.93 -29.51 -34.15
C ALA A 42 3.34 -30.31 -32.98
N LYS A 43 2.92 -31.57 -33.19
CA LYS A 43 2.52 -32.48 -32.11
C LYS A 43 3.68 -32.76 -31.14
N ARG A 44 4.87 -33.13 -31.65
CA ARG A 44 6.06 -33.35 -30.81
C ARG A 44 6.46 -32.09 -30.04
N TRP A 45 6.46 -30.92 -30.67
CA TRP A 45 6.75 -29.65 -29.98
C TRP A 45 5.77 -29.36 -28.82
N ARG A 46 4.47 -29.62 -29.01
CA ARG A 46 3.46 -29.48 -27.92
C ARG A 46 3.56 -30.55 -26.82
N GLN A 47 4.34 -31.61 -27.01
CA GLN A 47 4.64 -32.61 -25.98
C GLN A 47 5.90 -32.23 -25.18
N TRP A 48 6.92 -31.66 -25.84
CA TRP A 48 8.19 -31.26 -25.20
C TRP A 48 8.08 -29.92 -24.44
N PHE A 49 7.19 -29.03 -24.86
CA PHE A 49 7.03 -27.71 -24.26
C PHE A 49 5.62 -27.51 -23.68
N PRO A 50 5.38 -27.84 -22.39
CA PRO A 50 4.06 -27.73 -21.78
C PRO A 50 3.52 -26.30 -21.76
N TRP A 51 4.40 -25.29 -21.76
CA TRP A 51 4.03 -23.88 -21.87
C TRP A 51 3.31 -23.55 -23.20
N TYR A 52 3.50 -24.31 -24.29
CA TYR A 52 2.71 -24.15 -25.51
C TYR A 52 1.25 -24.61 -25.36
N ARG A 53 0.95 -25.56 -24.45
CA ARG A 53 -0.46 -25.89 -24.11
C ARG A 53 -1.07 -24.75 -23.31
N LEU A 54 -0.42 -24.32 -22.23
CA LEU A 54 -0.86 -23.19 -21.42
C LEU A 54 -1.04 -21.91 -22.24
N ALA A 55 -0.14 -21.61 -23.17
CA ALA A 55 -0.26 -20.45 -24.07
C ALA A 55 -1.37 -20.62 -25.14
N ALA A 56 -1.66 -21.84 -25.59
CA ALA A 56 -2.77 -22.10 -26.51
C ALA A 56 -4.13 -22.04 -25.81
N GLU A 57 -4.22 -22.57 -24.58
CA GLU A 57 -5.39 -22.48 -23.71
C GLU A 57 -5.63 -21.02 -23.28
N ALA A 58 -4.58 -20.29 -22.88
CA ALA A 58 -4.64 -18.87 -22.57
C ALA A 58 -5.05 -18.02 -23.79
N ARG A 59 -4.58 -18.34 -25.01
CA ARG A 59 -5.08 -17.71 -26.24
C ARG A 59 -6.52 -18.10 -26.56
N GLY A 60 -6.94 -19.32 -26.24
CA GLY A 60 -8.31 -19.78 -26.41
C GLY A 60 -9.28 -19.11 -25.44
N THR A 61 -8.89 -18.92 -24.18
CA THR A 61 -9.67 -18.15 -23.19
C THR A 61 -9.62 -16.66 -23.49
N LEU A 62 -8.45 -16.07 -23.80
CA LEU A 62 -8.35 -14.68 -24.27
C LEU A 62 -9.21 -14.43 -25.51
N GLY A 63 -9.22 -15.33 -26.50
CA GLY A 63 -10.04 -15.22 -27.69
C GLY A 63 -11.54 -15.20 -27.39
N ARG A 64 -12.02 -16.13 -26.55
CA ARG A 64 -13.42 -16.15 -26.07
C ARG A 64 -13.75 -14.95 -25.19
N VAL A 65 -12.79 -14.49 -24.38
CA VAL A 65 -12.92 -13.26 -23.61
C VAL A 65 -13.07 -12.10 -24.57
N THR A 66 -12.20 -11.91 -25.58
CA THR A 66 -12.33 -10.80 -26.55
C THR A 66 -13.63 -10.80 -27.35
N THR A 67 -14.21 -11.96 -27.68
CA THR A 67 -15.52 -12.00 -28.39
C THR A 67 -16.72 -11.87 -27.45
N VAL A 68 -16.62 -12.27 -26.17
CA VAL A 68 -17.61 -11.92 -25.13
C VAL A 68 -17.45 -10.45 -24.69
N LEU A 69 -16.26 -9.88 -24.88
CA LEU A 69 -15.86 -8.49 -24.71
C LEU A 69 -15.90 -7.70 -26.04
N HIS A 70 -16.84 -8.01 -26.94
CA HIS A 70 -17.32 -6.99 -27.86
C HIS A 70 -17.94 -5.85 -27.03
N TRP A 71 -17.13 -4.83 -26.75
CA TRP A 71 -17.55 -3.67 -25.99
C TRP A 71 -18.41 -2.78 -26.88
N ASP A 72 -19.73 -2.83 -26.67
CA ASP A 72 -20.67 -1.84 -27.18
C ASP A 72 -20.50 -0.50 -26.42
N PHE A 73 -19.27 0.03 -26.46
CA PHE A 73 -18.87 1.29 -25.89
C PHE A 73 -18.72 2.31 -27.03
N ASP A 74 -19.50 3.38 -26.94
CA ASP A 74 -19.69 4.38 -27.99
C ASP A 74 -18.51 5.37 -28.03
N TRP A 75 -17.32 4.89 -28.41
CA TRP A 75 -16.07 5.64 -28.42
C TRP A 75 -16.14 6.91 -29.28
N ASP A 76 -16.85 6.88 -30.40
CA ASP A 76 -17.03 8.03 -31.29
C ASP A 76 -17.87 9.15 -30.66
N ARG A 77 -18.77 8.80 -29.72
CA ARG A 77 -19.54 9.77 -28.94
C ARG A 77 -18.80 10.29 -27.71
N LEU A 78 -17.74 9.62 -27.23
CA LEU A 78 -16.99 10.04 -26.05
C LEU A 78 -16.24 11.36 -26.33
N PRO A 79 -16.58 12.49 -25.69
CA PRO A 79 -15.96 13.77 -26.03
C PRO A 79 -14.45 13.77 -25.77
N ARG A 80 -13.68 14.25 -26.76
CA ARG A 80 -12.21 14.24 -26.72
C ARG A 80 -11.69 14.87 -25.42
N GLY A 81 -10.81 14.14 -24.73
CA GLY A 81 -10.23 14.58 -23.47
C GLY A 81 -11.10 14.40 -22.22
N VAL A 82 -12.23 13.69 -22.26
CA VAL A 82 -12.89 13.20 -21.02
C VAL A 82 -11.91 12.34 -20.21
N LEU A 83 -11.20 11.41 -20.86
CA LEU A 83 -10.28 10.47 -20.21
C LEU A 83 -9.18 11.17 -19.37
N ALA A 84 -8.55 12.22 -19.92
CA ALA A 84 -7.54 13.00 -19.19
C ALA A 84 -8.12 13.76 -17.98
N ARG A 85 -9.41 14.08 -17.99
CA ARG A 85 -10.11 14.75 -16.88
C ARG A 85 -10.56 13.79 -15.78
N LEU A 86 -10.51 12.47 -16.02
CA LEU A 86 -10.76 11.44 -14.99
C LEU A 86 -9.70 11.44 -13.86
N VAL A 87 -8.63 12.23 -13.97
CA VAL A 87 -7.61 12.40 -12.92
C VAL A 87 -8.12 13.24 -11.74
N VAL A 88 -9.18 14.04 -11.92
CA VAL A 88 -9.76 14.89 -10.86
C VAL A 88 -11.26 14.63 -10.72
N PRO A 89 -11.75 14.23 -9.53
CA PRO A 89 -13.17 13.95 -9.33
C PRO A 89 -14.04 15.18 -9.55
N GLY A 90 -15.16 15.00 -10.23
CA GLY A 90 -16.09 16.06 -10.62
C GLY A 90 -15.63 16.92 -11.80
N TRP A 91 -14.38 16.80 -12.29
CA TRP A 91 -13.93 17.49 -13.50
C TRP A 91 -14.62 16.98 -14.78
N PRO A 92 -14.78 15.66 -15.05
CA PRO A 92 -15.42 15.23 -16.28
C PRO A 92 -16.91 15.61 -16.31
N GLN A 93 -17.61 15.59 -15.17
CA GLN A 93 -18.98 16.12 -15.05
C GLN A 93 -19.06 17.60 -15.45
N ARG A 94 -18.12 18.45 -15.01
CA ARG A 94 -18.10 19.87 -15.38
C ARG A 94 -17.86 20.07 -16.87
N TYR A 95 -16.99 19.27 -17.47
CA TYR A 95 -16.71 19.30 -18.91
C TYR A 95 -17.91 18.85 -19.75
N LEU A 96 -18.71 17.89 -19.25
CA LEU A 96 -19.98 17.46 -19.81
C LEU A 96 -21.18 18.37 -19.42
N GLY A 97 -20.92 19.59 -18.92
CA GLY A 97 -21.96 20.57 -18.54
C GLY A 97 -22.70 20.29 -17.22
N HIS A 98 -22.49 19.15 -16.57
CA HIS A 98 -23.13 18.75 -15.31
C HIS A 98 -22.47 19.41 -14.08
N LEU A 99 -22.42 20.75 -14.06
CA LEU A 99 -21.73 21.56 -13.05
C LEU A 99 -22.12 21.22 -11.61
N GLY A 100 -23.41 20.92 -11.35
CA GLY A 100 -23.90 20.53 -10.01
C GLY A 100 -23.25 19.25 -9.50
N ARG A 101 -23.37 18.15 -10.26
CA ARG A 101 -22.73 16.85 -9.94
C ARG A 101 -21.22 17.01 -9.77
N GLY A 102 -20.58 17.74 -10.68
CA GLY A 102 -19.14 18.01 -10.63
C GLY A 102 -18.67 18.94 -9.51
N ARG A 103 -19.57 19.67 -8.85
CA ARG A 103 -19.27 20.40 -7.60
C ARG A 103 -19.41 19.48 -6.39
N ILE A 104 -20.44 18.63 -6.36
CA ILE A 104 -20.69 17.67 -5.26
C ILE A 104 -19.55 16.64 -5.18
N MET A 105 -19.21 15.97 -6.28
CA MET A 105 -18.16 14.93 -6.32
C MET A 105 -16.80 15.47 -5.85
N LEU A 106 -16.38 16.66 -6.33
CA LEU A 106 -15.11 17.26 -5.90
C LEU A 106 -15.13 17.65 -4.42
N ARG A 107 -16.21 18.29 -3.94
CA ARG A 107 -16.32 18.71 -2.53
C ARG A 107 -16.29 17.51 -1.59
N LEU A 108 -17.04 16.46 -1.91
CA LEU A 108 -17.09 15.23 -1.13
C LEU A 108 -15.73 14.51 -1.13
N TYR A 109 -15.07 14.43 -2.29
CA TYR A 109 -13.70 13.89 -2.38
C TYR A 109 -12.70 14.66 -1.52
N VAL A 110 -12.66 15.99 -1.65
CA VAL A 110 -11.70 16.83 -0.89
C VAL A 110 -11.98 16.77 0.62
N ALA A 111 -13.25 16.76 1.03
CA ALA A 111 -13.62 16.59 2.43
C ALA A 111 -13.20 15.21 2.98
N LEU A 112 -13.47 14.12 2.25
CA LEU A 112 -13.09 12.77 2.66
C LEU A 112 -11.57 12.55 2.62
N LEU A 113 -10.85 13.16 1.68
CA LEU A 113 -9.39 13.14 1.62
C LEU A 113 -8.79 13.92 2.80
N ALA A 114 -9.29 15.13 3.07
CA ALA A 114 -8.88 15.91 4.24
C ALA A 114 -9.14 15.14 5.53
N VAL A 115 -10.34 14.54 5.72
CA VAL A 115 -10.65 13.70 6.88
C VAL A 115 -9.79 12.43 6.91
N GLY A 116 -9.49 11.82 5.77
CA GLY A 116 -8.54 10.71 5.66
C GLY A 116 -7.14 11.04 6.19
N LEU A 117 -6.73 12.30 6.03
CA LEU A 117 -5.51 12.86 6.59
C LEU A 117 -5.68 13.38 8.04
N LEU A 118 -6.91 13.48 8.60
CA LEU A 118 -7.24 14.16 9.91
C LEU A 118 -7.91 13.17 11.14
N PHE A 119 -7.00 12.12 10.75
CA PHE A 119 -6.66 10.76 11.33
C PHE A 119 -5.90 9.74 10.44
N ILE A 120 -4.91 10.14 9.62
CA ILE A 120 -3.97 9.18 9.01
C ILE A 120 -3.38 8.22 10.06
N GLY A 121 -3.21 6.94 9.72
CA GLY A 121 -2.76 5.89 10.66
C GLY A 121 -3.84 5.29 11.57
N THR A 122 -5.11 5.70 11.42
CA THR A 122 -6.25 5.19 12.21
C THR A 122 -7.32 4.55 11.33
N THR A 123 -8.25 3.78 11.94
CA THR A 123 -9.38 3.15 11.24
C THR A 123 -10.31 4.16 10.55
N LEU A 124 -10.63 5.30 11.19
CA LEU A 124 -11.44 6.35 10.56
C LEU A 124 -10.71 6.91 9.33
N GLY A 125 -9.41 7.19 9.44
CA GLY A 125 -8.61 7.69 8.33
C GLY A 125 -8.59 6.72 7.16
N ALA A 126 -8.42 5.43 7.42
CA ALA A 126 -8.48 4.39 6.39
C ALA A 126 -9.86 4.32 5.70
N TRP A 127 -10.97 4.40 6.46
CA TRP A 127 -12.32 4.45 5.89
C TRP A 127 -12.58 5.72 5.07
N ALA A 128 -12.14 6.89 5.55
CA ALA A 128 -12.31 8.16 4.85
C ALA A 128 -11.46 8.25 3.56
N LEU A 129 -10.21 7.76 3.59
CA LEU A 129 -9.39 7.60 2.38
C LEU A 129 -10.03 6.62 1.38
N GLY A 130 -10.50 5.45 1.86
CA GLY A 130 -11.20 4.48 1.02
C GLY A 130 -12.47 5.04 0.38
N ALA A 131 -13.25 5.83 1.14
CA ALA A 131 -14.42 6.53 0.65
C ALA A 131 -14.06 7.64 -0.37
N ALA A 132 -12.95 8.36 -0.18
CA ALA A 132 -12.44 9.31 -1.17
C ALA A 132 -12.08 8.59 -2.49
N VAL A 133 -11.39 7.44 -2.44
CA VAL A 133 -11.11 6.63 -3.63
C VAL A 133 -12.42 6.16 -4.29
N ALA A 134 -13.40 5.70 -3.52
CA ALA A 134 -14.71 5.26 -4.02
C ALA A 134 -15.50 6.41 -4.68
N VAL A 135 -15.47 7.63 -4.13
CA VAL A 135 -16.08 8.83 -4.74
C VAL A 135 -15.36 9.20 -6.04
N HIS A 136 -14.04 9.10 -6.10
CA HIS A 136 -13.29 9.35 -7.34
C HIS A 136 -13.63 8.33 -8.43
N PHE A 137 -13.65 7.05 -8.08
CA PHE A 137 -14.07 5.99 -8.98
C PHE A 137 -15.52 6.18 -9.46
N SER A 138 -16.45 6.51 -8.55
CA SER A 138 -17.85 6.80 -8.89
C SER A 138 -18.01 7.99 -9.83
N SER A 139 -17.16 9.02 -9.67
CA SER A 139 -17.09 10.17 -10.57
C SER A 139 -16.57 9.79 -11.96
N ALA A 140 -15.71 8.78 -12.10
CA ALA A 140 -15.34 8.25 -13.41
C ALA A 140 -16.47 7.41 -14.03
N LEU A 141 -17.21 6.62 -13.24
CA LEU A 141 -18.33 5.81 -13.73
C LEU A 141 -19.51 6.67 -14.21
N ASP A 142 -19.92 7.70 -13.46
CA ASP A 142 -20.98 8.64 -13.87
C ASP A 142 -20.64 9.36 -15.20
N ALA A 143 -19.35 9.53 -15.50
CA ALA A 143 -18.88 10.10 -16.77
C ALA A 143 -18.77 9.08 -17.92
N LEU A 144 -18.58 7.78 -17.66
CA LEU A 144 -18.31 6.75 -18.69
C LEU A 144 -19.48 5.81 -18.97
N TRP A 145 -20.32 5.49 -17.98
CA TRP A 145 -21.50 4.62 -18.15
C TRP A 145 -22.51 5.07 -19.22
N PRO A 146 -22.73 6.37 -19.51
CA PRO A 146 -23.62 6.80 -20.60
C PRO A 146 -23.22 6.25 -21.98
N PHE A 147 -21.94 5.95 -22.20
CA PHE A 147 -21.41 5.44 -23.47
C PHE A 147 -21.41 3.90 -23.55
N GLY A 148 -21.60 3.19 -22.42
CA GLY A 148 -21.61 1.73 -22.36
C GLY A 148 -23.02 1.13 -22.47
N ARG A 149 -23.30 0.44 -23.58
CA ARG A 149 -24.57 -0.26 -23.81
C ARG A 149 -24.57 -1.63 -23.14
N GLY A 150 -25.65 -1.97 -22.44
CA GLY A 150 -25.80 -3.25 -21.72
C GLY A 150 -24.98 -3.36 -20.43
N TRP A 151 -25.34 -4.33 -19.57
CA TRP A 151 -24.72 -4.50 -18.25
C TRP A 151 -23.27 -5.01 -18.33
N ARG A 152 -22.94 -5.84 -19.33
CA ARG A 152 -21.59 -6.40 -19.52
C ARG A 152 -20.57 -5.30 -19.81
N THR A 153 -20.85 -4.44 -20.79
CA THR A 153 -20.00 -3.27 -21.10
C THR A 153 -19.84 -2.38 -19.89
N ARG A 154 -20.92 -2.09 -19.14
CA ARG A 154 -20.85 -1.29 -17.90
C ARG A 154 -19.98 -1.92 -16.82
N LEU A 155 -20.08 -3.23 -16.59
CA LEU A 155 -19.22 -3.96 -15.65
C LEU A 155 -17.74 -3.88 -16.06
N VAL A 156 -17.45 -4.06 -17.36
CA VAL A 156 -16.06 -4.06 -17.85
C VAL A 156 -15.48 -2.65 -17.86
N VAL A 157 -16.25 -1.63 -18.24
CA VAL A 157 -15.89 -0.21 -18.07
C VAL A 157 -15.59 0.09 -16.60
N SER A 158 -16.36 -0.44 -15.66
CA SER A 158 -16.07 -0.28 -14.23
C SER A 158 -14.76 -0.94 -13.82
N VAL A 159 -14.52 -2.21 -14.18
CA VAL A 159 -13.26 -2.92 -13.84
C VAL A 159 -12.05 -2.24 -14.50
N ALA A 160 -12.15 -1.87 -15.78
CA ALA A 160 -11.10 -1.18 -16.51
C ALA A 160 -10.80 0.21 -15.93
N SER A 161 -11.83 1.01 -15.61
CA SER A 161 -11.65 2.32 -15.00
C SER A 161 -10.99 2.22 -13.61
N CYS A 162 -11.34 1.19 -12.83
CA CYS A 162 -10.72 0.92 -11.55
C CYS A 162 -9.23 0.57 -11.72
N ALA A 163 -8.90 -0.37 -12.60
CA ALA A 163 -7.53 -0.78 -12.88
C ALA A 163 -6.66 0.37 -13.44
N VAL A 164 -7.22 1.19 -14.34
CA VAL A 164 -6.54 2.35 -14.92
C VAL A 164 -6.28 3.44 -13.88
N LEU A 165 -7.29 3.82 -13.08
CA LEU A 165 -7.10 4.80 -11.99
C LEU A 165 -6.13 4.28 -10.92
N PHE A 166 -6.20 2.99 -10.58
CA PHE A 166 -5.26 2.39 -9.65
C PHE A 166 -3.82 2.44 -10.19
N THR A 167 -3.60 1.99 -11.43
CA THR A 167 -2.25 1.84 -12.00
C THR A 167 -1.61 3.19 -12.37
N ILE A 168 -2.38 4.15 -12.89
CA ILE A 168 -1.85 5.44 -13.38
C ILE A 168 -1.78 6.49 -12.26
N LEU A 169 -2.73 6.50 -11.32
CA LEU A 169 -2.80 7.53 -10.27
C LEU A 169 -2.45 6.99 -8.88
N TYR A 170 -3.21 6.01 -8.36
CA TYR A 170 -3.09 5.66 -6.95
C TYR A 170 -1.83 4.87 -6.59
N ALA A 171 -1.37 3.93 -7.42
CA ALA A 171 -0.16 3.17 -7.16
C ALA A 171 1.11 4.03 -7.23
N PRO A 172 1.30 4.93 -8.22
CA PRO A 172 2.42 5.89 -8.22
C PRO A 172 2.37 6.87 -7.05
N VAL A 173 1.19 7.38 -6.67
CA VAL A 173 1.05 8.28 -5.51
C VAL A 173 1.33 7.55 -4.19
N ALA A 174 0.85 6.32 -4.02
CA ALA A 174 1.14 5.52 -2.82
C ALA A 174 2.62 5.13 -2.73
N TRP A 175 3.25 4.78 -3.86
CA TRP A 175 4.68 4.50 -3.93
C TRP A 175 5.53 5.74 -3.64
N ALA A 176 5.16 6.91 -4.18
CA ALA A 176 5.83 8.17 -3.87
C ALA A 176 5.67 8.55 -2.38
N ALA A 177 4.47 8.34 -1.82
CA ALA A 177 4.21 8.58 -0.40
C ALA A 177 5.12 7.74 0.50
N THR A 178 5.33 6.45 0.23
CA THR A 178 6.23 5.60 1.03
C THR A 178 7.73 5.93 0.86
N ARG A 179 8.10 6.74 -0.14
CA ARG A 179 9.46 7.31 -0.28
C ARG A 179 9.67 8.61 0.48
N VAL A 180 8.61 9.39 0.71
CA VAL A 180 8.71 10.72 1.34
C VAL A 180 8.28 10.69 2.82
N VAL A 181 7.25 9.91 3.19
CA VAL A 181 6.73 9.85 4.56
C VAL A 181 6.49 8.40 4.98
N GLY A 182 7.31 7.94 5.91
CA GLY A 182 7.02 6.75 6.69
C GLY A 182 5.97 7.02 7.76
N VAL A 183 5.10 6.05 8.00
CA VAL A 183 4.07 6.12 9.05
C VAL A 183 4.31 4.97 10.05
N ARG A 184 4.34 5.31 11.35
CA ARG A 184 4.24 4.35 12.45
C ARG A 184 3.05 4.71 13.35
N ARG A 185 2.46 3.70 13.97
CA ARG A 185 1.45 3.83 15.02
C ARG A 185 2.00 3.16 16.27
N MET A 186 1.98 3.88 17.39
CA MET A 186 2.39 3.32 18.68
C MET A 186 1.40 2.23 19.11
N THR A 187 1.91 1.05 19.43
CA THR A 187 1.14 -0.10 19.94
C THR A 187 1.05 -0.12 21.46
N LEU A 188 2.04 0.48 22.14
CA LEU A 188 2.16 0.59 23.60
C LEU A 188 2.19 2.06 24.01
N ASP A 189 1.79 2.35 25.26
CA ASP A 189 2.06 3.64 25.90
C ASP A 189 3.52 3.64 26.40
N ALA A 190 4.26 4.72 26.08
CA ALA A 190 5.70 4.85 26.32
C ALA A 190 6.02 6.35 26.36
N GLU A 191 6.02 6.96 27.55
CA GLU A 191 6.01 8.42 27.69
C GLU A 191 7.26 9.05 27.03
N PRO A 192 7.13 10.21 26.36
CA PRO A 192 5.93 11.05 26.27
C PRO A 192 4.90 10.54 25.24
N LEU A 193 5.19 9.50 24.46
CA LEU A 193 4.31 8.91 23.45
C LEU A 193 3.22 8.01 24.09
N ARG A 194 2.13 7.75 23.36
CA ARG A 194 0.98 6.99 23.87
C ARG A 194 0.40 6.03 22.84
N ALA A 195 -0.22 4.92 23.27
CA ALA A 195 -0.79 3.91 22.40
C ALA A 195 -1.85 4.54 21.48
N GLY A 196 -1.72 4.29 20.17
CA GLY A 196 -2.54 4.91 19.14
C GLY A 196 -2.15 6.32 18.70
N ASP A 197 -1.07 6.92 19.25
CA ASP A 197 -0.43 8.06 18.59
C ASP A 197 0.16 7.61 17.23
N VAL A 198 0.15 8.54 16.27
CA VAL A 198 0.66 8.31 14.92
C VAL A 198 1.84 9.24 14.66
N ILE A 199 2.89 8.67 14.10
CA ILE A 199 4.20 9.28 13.95
C ILE A 199 4.55 9.29 12.46
N LEU A 200 4.86 10.49 11.95
CA LEU A 200 5.30 10.71 10.59
C LEU A 200 6.79 10.98 10.60
N PHE A 201 7.55 10.23 9.79
CA PHE A 201 9.01 10.35 9.69
C PHE A 201 9.48 10.40 8.23
N LEU A 202 10.57 11.11 7.96
CA LEU A 202 11.29 11.03 6.69
C LEU A 202 12.12 9.75 6.70
N PRO A 203 11.93 8.78 5.78
CA PRO A 203 12.73 7.57 5.75
C PRO A 203 14.15 7.83 5.25
N GLY A 204 15.17 7.40 6.00
CA GLY A 204 16.57 7.67 5.71
C GLY A 204 16.99 9.14 5.90
N GLY A 205 17.94 9.59 5.08
CA GLY A 205 18.60 10.89 5.23
C GLY A 205 19.83 10.85 6.14
N SER A 206 20.43 12.01 6.39
CA SER A 206 21.50 12.23 7.37
C SER A 206 20.92 12.99 8.56
N PRO A 207 20.60 12.33 9.68
CA PRO A 207 19.99 12.97 10.84
C PRO A 207 21.03 13.76 11.64
N ASP A 208 20.63 14.91 12.18
CA ASP A 208 21.51 15.81 12.92
C ASP A 208 21.44 15.59 14.43
N VAL A 209 22.50 15.98 15.14
CA VAL A 209 22.49 15.96 16.62
C VAL A 209 21.40 16.90 17.11
N GLY A 210 20.48 16.38 17.93
CA GLY A 210 19.26 17.07 18.37
C GLY A 210 17.99 16.61 17.65
N ASP A 211 18.08 15.90 16.53
CA ASP A 211 16.93 15.29 15.86
C ASP A 211 16.29 14.22 16.73
N THR A 212 14.96 14.11 16.62
CA THR A 212 14.19 12.99 17.15
C THR A 212 14.02 11.95 16.06
N VAL A 213 14.48 10.72 16.29
CA VAL A 213 14.60 9.69 15.24
C VAL A 213 13.90 8.40 15.61
N LEU A 214 13.40 7.69 14.59
CA LEU A 214 13.05 6.27 14.67
C LEU A 214 14.30 5.46 14.32
N TYR A 215 14.70 4.52 15.18
CA TYR A 215 15.90 3.70 14.99
C TYR A 215 15.67 2.24 15.40
N GLN A 216 16.54 1.35 14.97
CA GLN A 216 16.48 -0.09 15.28
C GLN A 216 17.69 -0.54 16.07
N ILE A 217 17.46 -1.07 17.28
CA ILE A 217 18.51 -1.74 18.06
C ILE A 217 18.52 -3.22 17.66
N GLU A 218 19.71 -3.76 17.39
CA GLU A 218 19.87 -5.18 17.04
C GLU A 218 19.54 -6.09 18.23
N PRO A 219 19.02 -7.33 18.01
CA PRO A 219 18.74 -8.30 19.07
C PRO A 219 19.99 -8.70 19.88
N GLY A 220 20.29 -7.92 20.91
CA GLY A 220 21.44 -8.08 21.80
C GLY A 220 21.17 -9.03 22.96
N ARG A 221 22.25 -9.58 23.52
CA ARG A 221 22.27 -10.30 24.79
C ARG A 221 23.40 -9.74 25.64
N VAL A 222 23.07 -9.26 26.84
CA VAL A 222 24.06 -8.84 27.84
C VAL A 222 23.84 -9.66 29.10
N GLN A 223 24.88 -10.39 29.51
CA GLN A 223 24.98 -10.94 30.86
C GLN A 223 25.54 -9.83 31.75
N THR A 224 24.80 -9.50 32.81
CA THR A 224 25.21 -8.54 33.85
C THR A 224 24.53 -8.93 35.16
N HIS A 225 24.64 -8.12 36.20
CA HIS A 225 23.97 -8.36 37.47
C HIS A 225 22.74 -7.45 37.64
N THR A 226 21.71 -7.92 38.34
CA THR A 226 20.61 -7.06 38.79
C THR A 226 21.11 -6.04 39.81
N VAL A 227 20.30 -5.01 40.09
CA VAL A 227 20.55 -4.07 41.22
C VAL A 227 20.67 -4.82 42.57
N THR A 228 20.08 -6.02 42.67
CA THR A 228 20.15 -6.94 43.81
C THR A 228 21.29 -7.98 43.73
N GLY A 229 22.19 -7.87 42.75
CA GLY A 229 23.40 -8.70 42.63
C GLY A 229 23.23 -10.07 41.97
N TYR A 230 22.01 -10.49 41.60
CA TYR A 230 21.79 -11.76 40.91
C TYR A 230 22.26 -11.69 39.45
N GLN A 231 22.81 -12.79 38.93
CA GLN A 231 23.12 -12.88 37.49
C GLN A 231 21.83 -12.80 36.65
N ALA A 232 21.83 -11.93 35.65
CA ALA A 232 20.70 -11.71 34.76
C ALA A 232 21.15 -11.64 33.30
N LEU A 233 20.31 -12.19 32.41
CA LEU A 233 20.52 -12.18 30.97
C LEU A 233 19.49 -11.25 30.32
N TYR A 234 19.93 -10.03 30.00
CA TYR A 234 19.08 -9.04 29.35
C TYR A 234 19.03 -9.27 27.84
N TYR A 235 17.82 -9.34 27.31
CA TYR A 235 17.53 -9.35 25.87
C TYR A 235 16.94 -7.99 25.50
N PHE A 236 17.48 -7.35 24.47
CA PHE A 236 17.03 -6.04 23.98
C PHE A 236 17.13 -5.97 22.46
N GLY A 237 16.32 -5.13 21.84
CA GLY A 237 16.25 -4.97 20.38
C GLY A 237 14.85 -4.60 19.91
N GLY A 238 14.71 -4.15 18.65
CA GLY A 238 13.46 -3.68 18.07
C GLY A 238 13.50 -2.23 17.60
N GLU A 239 12.34 -1.64 17.31
CA GLU A 239 12.21 -0.22 16.93
C GLU A 239 12.04 0.68 18.17
N PHE A 240 12.90 1.69 18.28
CA PHE A 240 12.93 2.69 19.35
C PHE A 240 12.80 4.10 18.79
N ILE A 241 12.38 5.05 19.63
CA ILE A 241 12.19 6.45 19.27
C ILE A 241 12.78 7.33 20.36
N ASP A 242 13.82 8.10 20.05
CA ASP A 242 14.41 9.05 20.99
C ASP A 242 15.21 10.15 20.26
N ARG A 243 15.88 11.03 21.01
CA ARG A 243 16.70 12.12 20.46
C ARG A 243 18.17 11.71 20.31
N ILE A 244 18.79 12.11 19.20
CA ILE A 244 20.25 12.09 19.08
C ILE A 244 20.84 13.12 20.03
N VAL A 245 21.54 12.68 21.06
CA VAL A 245 22.12 13.57 22.08
C VAL A 245 23.56 13.99 21.75
N ALA A 246 24.31 13.15 21.02
CA ALA A 246 25.70 13.41 20.60
C ALA A 246 26.06 12.74 19.26
N GLY A 247 27.06 13.30 18.56
CA GLY A 247 27.63 12.75 17.32
C GLY A 247 28.95 12.00 17.52
N PRO A 248 29.56 11.48 16.43
CA PRO A 248 30.84 10.78 16.47
C PRO A 248 31.96 11.52 17.20
N GLY A 249 32.77 10.80 17.95
CA GLY A 249 33.94 11.31 18.69
C GLY A 249 33.61 11.97 20.04
N GLN A 250 32.36 12.37 20.26
CA GLN A 250 31.93 13.03 21.50
C GLN A 250 31.77 12.04 22.65
N THR A 251 32.02 12.48 23.89
CA THR A 251 31.78 11.70 25.11
C THR A 251 30.47 12.10 25.76
N VAL A 252 29.55 11.15 25.86
CA VAL A 252 28.29 11.27 26.60
C VAL A 252 28.51 10.81 28.03
N THR A 253 28.16 11.67 29.00
CA THR A 253 27.90 11.27 30.38
C THR A 253 26.40 11.48 30.65
N TRP A 254 25.75 10.47 31.19
CA TRP A 254 24.42 10.57 31.78
C TRP A 254 24.56 10.40 33.28
N GLU A 255 24.22 11.44 34.02
CA GLU A 255 24.20 11.43 35.49
C GLU A 255 23.01 12.25 36.00
N ARG A 256 22.39 11.83 37.10
CA ARG A 256 21.35 12.62 37.82
C ARG A 256 20.17 13.09 36.92
N GLN A 257 19.80 12.28 35.94
CA GLN A 257 18.78 12.58 34.91
C GLN A 257 19.15 13.67 33.89
N GLU A 258 20.44 14.00 33.73
CA GLU A 258 20.92 14.96 32.74
C GLU A 258 22.01 14.38 31.82
N VAL A 259 21.89 14.66 30.52
CA VAL A 259 22.98 14.48 29.57
C VAL A 259 23.99 15.62 29.70
N LEU A 260 25.26 15.24 29.89
CA LEU A 260 26.41 16.05 29.53
C LEU A 260 27.05 15.47 28.27
N VAL A 261 27.50 16.34 27.37
CA VAL A 261 28.31 15.99 26.19
C VAL A 261 29.63 16.75 26.28
N ASP A 262 30.74 16.04 26.18
CA ASP A 262 32.10 16.57 26.31
C ASP A 262 32.31 17.38 27.61
N GLY A 263 31.64 16.93 28.69
CA GLY A 263 31.64 17.56 30.02
C GLY A 263 30.70 18.76 30.18
N GLN A 264 29.98 19.18 29.13
CA GLN A 264 29.03 20.30 29.19
C GLN A 264 27.58 19.82 29.17
N ARG A 265 26.72 20.41 30.02
CA ARG A 265 25.29 20.10 30.09
C ARG A 265 24.61 20.34 28.73
N SER A 266 24.04 19.28 28.16
CA SER A 266 23.44 19.35 26.82
C SER A 266 22.08 20.04 26.86
N LEU A 267 21.84 20.94 25.89
CA LEU A 267 20.49 21.46 25.60
C LEU A 267 19.61 20.43 24.87
N ARG A 268 20.19 19.32 24.42
CA ARG A 268 19.56 18.26 23.63
C ARG A 268 19.36 17.02 24.51
N GLN A 269 18.55 17.18 25.56
CA GLN A 269 18.13 16.07 26.43
C GLN A 269 17.25 15.06 25.66
N PRO A 270 17.23 13.78 26.07
CA PRO A 270 16.38 12.75 25.45
C PRO A 270 14.89 13.05 25.64
N LEU A 271 14.02 12.30 24.98
CA LEU A 271 12.57 12.54 24.97
C LEU A 271 11.90 12.32 26.33
N HIS A 272 12.43 11.43 27.17
CA HIS A 272 11.89 11.15 28.51
C HIS A 272 12.99 11.01 29.57
N PRO A 273 13.66 12.11 29.98
CA PRO A 273 14.82 12.05 30.88
C PRO A 273 14.58 11.32 32.20
N ALA A 274 13.34 11.28 32.69
CA ALA A 274 13.00 10.69 33.98
C ALA A 274 13.16 9.15 34.05
N SER A 275 13.14 8.42 32.93
CA SER A 275 13.09 6.94 32.90
C SER A 275 14.47 6.26 32.97
N ALA A 276 15.56 6.97 32.65
CA ALA A 276 16.90 6.40 32.64
C ALA A 276 17.56 6.56 34.03
N HIS A 277 17.37 5.56 34.88
CA HIS A 277 17.82 5.58 36.29
C HIS A 277 19.27 5.13 36.52
N ALA A 278 19.99 4.68 35.49
CA ALA A 278 21.35 4.17 35.58
C ALA A 278 22.35 5.19 35.03
N ASP A 279 23.22 5.74 35.87
CA ASP A 279 24.31 6.61 35.44
C ASP A 279 25.24 5.85 34.47
N VAL A 280 25.64 6.48 33.37
CA VAL A 280 26.44 5.83 32.32
C VAL A 280 27.33 6.82 31.58
N GLN A 281 28.54 6.40 31.23
CA GLN A 281 29.46 7.17 30.38
C GLN A 281 29.96 6.33 29.19
N PHE A 282 30.03 6.96 28.01
CA PHE A 282 30.58 6.37 26.78
C PHE A 282 31.02 7.43 25.76
N THR A 283 32.02 7.11 24.94
CA THR A 283 32.40 7.91 23.76
C THR A 283 31.76 7.31 22.51
N VAL A 284 31.19 8.16 21.65
CA VAL A 284 30.48 7.73 20.44
C VAL A 284 31.48 7.35 19.34
N PRO A 285 31.48 6.12 18.81
CA PRO A 285 32.40 5.71 17.73
C PRO A 285 32.15 6.43 16.40
N ALA A 286 33.13 6.37 15.49
CA ALA A 286 32.96 6.81 14.11
C ALA A 286 31.81 6.05 13.43
N GLY A 287 30.94 6.77 12.72
CA GLY A 287 29.75 6.20 12.06
C GLY A 287 28.58 5.85 13.00
N CYS A 288 28.67 6.19 14.29
CA CYS A 288 27.59 6.00 15.26
C CYS A 288 27.07 7.35 15.80
N TYR A 289 25.91 7.29 16.45
CA TYR A 289 25.31 8.38 17.21
C TYR A 289 25.08 7.96 18.66
N GLY A 290 25.18 8.92 19.58
CA GLY A 290 24.73 8.75 20.96
C GLY A 290 23.23 9.02 21.06
N ILE A 291 22.45 7.99 21.42
CA ILE A 291 20.98 8.06 21.54
C ILE A 291 20.58 7.30 22.81
N LEU A 292 20.21 7.98 23.90
CA LEU A 292 19.72 7.29 25.10
C LEU A 292 18.32 6.70 24.83
N PRO A 293 18.07 5.40 25.05
CA PRO A 293 16.76 4.77 24.85
C PRO A 293 15.83 5.02 26.05
N THR A 294 15.30 6.24 26.18
CA THR A 294 14.49 6.66 27.34
C THR A 294 12.98 6.45 27.15
N VAL A 295 12.50 6.43 25.90
CA VAL A 295 11.10 6.11 25.58
C VAL A 295 10.85 4.60 25.64
N LEU A 296 10.71 4.11 26.87
CA LEU A 296 10.39 2.72 27.19
C LEU A 296 8.88 2.54 27.45
N PRO A 297 8.32 1.35 27.21
CA PRO A 297 6.94 1.05 27.58
C PRO A 297 6.67 1.24 29.08
N GLU A 298 5.45 1.64 29.43
CA GLU A 298 5.04 1.77 30.84
C GLU A 298 5.25 0.44 31.60
N GLY A 299 5.92 0.51 32.75
CA GLY A 299 6.27 -0.66 33.57
C GLY A 299 7.45 -1.51 33.05
N ALA A 300 8.09 -1.15 31.94
CA ALA A 300 9.33 -1.81 31.51
C ALA A 300 10.47 -1.55 32.51
N PRO A 301 11.30 -2.55 32.85
CA PRO A 301 12.45 -2.35 33.73
C PRO A 301 13.51 -1.47 33.03
N GLY A 302 14.03 -0.48 33.76
CA GLY A 302 15.15 0.32 33.29
C GLY A 302 16.40 -0.52 33.01
N PHE A 303 17.20 -0.11 32.02
CA PHE A 303 18.41 -0.81 31.63
C PHE A 303 19.52 -0.66 32.70
N PRO A 304 20.22 -1.73 33.10
CA PRO A 304 21.48 -1.65 33.83
C PRO A 304 22.54 -0.86 33.04
N PRO A 305 23.58 -0.28 33.69
CA PRO A 305 24.57 0.57 33.04
C PRO A 305 25.21 -0.03 31.77
N ASP A 306 25.56 -1.33 31.78
CA ASP A 306 26.16 -2.01 30.62
C ASP A 306 25.19 -2.13 29.45
N VAL A 307 23.94 -2.46 29.75
CA VAL A 307 22.86 -2.61 28.75
C VAL A 307 22.50 -1.24 28.19
N LEU A 308 22.42 -0.23 29.04
CA LEU A 308 22.18 1.15 28.64
C LEU A 308 23.32 1.65 27.75
N ARG A 309 24.59 1.43 28.12
CA ARG A 309 25.75 1.76 27.27
C ARG A 309 25.67 1.09 25.89
N ALA A 310 25.42 -0.22 25.87
CA ALA A 310 25.37 -1.00 24.62
C ALA A 310 24.19 -0.57 23.72
N ALA A 311 23.02 -0.27 24.30
CA ALA A 311 21.85 0.20 23.58
C ALA A 311 21.97 1.66 23.11
N SER A 312 22.81 2.47 23.74
CA SER A 312 22.90 3.92 23.47
C SER A 312 23.88 4.33 22.37
N ILE A 313 24.65 3.38 21.83
CA ILE A 313 25.56 3.57 20.70
C ILE A 313 24.89 3.01 19.45
N VAL A 314 24.29 3.89 18.65
CA VAL A 314 23.45 3.50 17.50
C VAL A 314 24.21 3.76 16.19
N PRO A 315 24.54 2.74 15.37
CA PRO A 315 25.14 2.95 14.05
C PRO A 315 24.24 3.78 13.15
N ALA A 316 24.81 4.67 12.32
CA ALA A 316 24.03 5.52 11.43
C ALA A 316 23.10 4.72 10.50
N GLN A 317 23.54 3.56 9.98
CA GLN A 317 22.69 2.68 9.16
C GLN A 317 21.51 2.02 9.90
N ARG A 318 21.43 2.16 11.24
CA ARG A 318 20.32 1.66 12.07
C ARG A 318 19.26 2.74 12.36
N ILE A 319 19.48 3.99 11.95
CA ILE A 319 18.45 5.02 12.00
C ILE A 319 17.52 4.83 10.80
N VAL A 320 16.24 4.60 11.07
CA VAL A 320 15.18 4.40 10.07
C VAL A 320 14.72 5.73 9.49
N GLY A 321 14.76 6.81 10.28
CA GLY A 321 14.51 8.18 9.80
C GLY A 321 14.14 9.21 10.87
N THR A 322 14.22 10.50 10.50
CA THR A 322 13.90 11.64 11.38
C THR A 322 12.39 11.88 11.47
N ILE A 323 11.86 12.06 12.69
CA ILE A 323 10.44 12.27 12.97
C ILE A 323 10.08 13.75 12.75
N LEU A 324 9.18 13.99 11.78
CA LEU A 324 8.69 15.32 11.42
C LEU A 324 7.60 15.83 12.37
N LEU A 325 6.66 14.95 12.71
CA LEU A 325 5.43 15.35 13.37
C LEU A 325 4.90 14.21 14.25
N ARG A 326 4.81 14.48 15.55
CA ARG A 326 4.01 13.67 16.46
C ARG A 326 2.55 14.11 16.38
N ARG A 327 1.65 13.19 16.05
CA ARG A 327 0.21 13.41 16.12
C ARG A 327 -0.43 12.67 17.29
N ARG A 328 -0.96 13.43 18.26
CA ARG A 328 -1.89 12.89 19.27
C ARG A 328 -3.24 12.56 18.63
N SER A 329 -3.84 11.42 19.00
CA SER A 329 -5.17 11.05 18.49
C SER A 329 -6.26 11.99 19.01
N PHE A 330 -6.99 12.64 18.09
CA PHE A 330 -8.02 13.65 18.41
C PHE A 330 -9.18 13.06 19.23
N TRP A 331 -9.42 11.75 19.11
CA TRP A 331 -10.41 11.01 19.89
C TRP A 331 -10.17 11.00 21.41
N ARG A 332 -8.99 11.43 21.90
CA ARG A 332 -8.74 11.57 23.35
C ARG A 332 -9.30 12.87 23.96
N TRP A 333 -9.99 13.74 23.20
CA TRP A 333 -10.72 14.92 23.74
C TRP A 333 -11.90 14.57 24.69
N GLY A 334 -12.27 13.29 24.80
CA GLY A 334 -13.32 12.79 25.70
C GLY A 334 -12.83 11.88 26.84
N ARG A 335 -11.57 12.02 27.27
CA ARG A 335 -11.03 11.37 28.48
C ARG A 335 -10.14 12.34 29.26
N LEU A 336 -10.79 13.19 30.04
CA LEU A 336 -10.27 13.80 31.26
C LEU A 336 -10.97 13.09 32.45
#